data_AF-A0A326TVQ2-F1
#
_entry.id   AF-A0A326TVQ2-F1
#
_cell.length_a   1.000
_cell.length_b   1.000
_cell.length_c   1.000
_cell.angle_alpha   90.00
_cell.angle_beta   90.00
_cell.angle_gamma   90.00
#
_symmetry.space_group_name_H-M   'P 1'
#
loop_
_entity.id
_entity.type
_entity.pdbx_description
1 polymer ?
#
loop_
_entity_poly.entity_id
_entity_poly.type
_entity_poly.pdbx_seq_one_letter_code
_entity_poly.pdbx_strand_id
1 'polypeptide(L)'
;MRAIRPLAQASDIYDVLVGLKVGDVVPPQVYICDYEDGRIPAWQVLHIVEHEGCRRLTLIDPESAHITLWERSYVALDVVAFPTKVLATSLYISTGEPEPRYTNMLGDIRQRGRQINDLWEFSDAQEDMLPGHLDGQPETD
;
A
#
# COMPACT_ATOMS: atom_id res chain seq x y z
N MET A 1 -0.48 15.74 7.67
CA MET A 1 -1.23 14.45 7.66
C MET A 1 -0.75 13.64 8.85
N ARG A 2 -1.64 13.02 9.64
CA ARG A 2 -1.21 12.06 10.68
C ARG A 2 -0.52 10.91 9.99
N ALA A 3 0.69 10.62 10.44
CA ALA A 3 1.57 9.64 9.87
C ALA A 3 0.99 8.24 10.24
N ILE A 4 0.36 7.53 9.29
CA ILE A 4 -0.25 6.21 9.52
C ILE A 4 0.80 5.15 9.32
N ARG A 5 1.10 4.39 10.38
CA ARG A 5 2.10 3.32 10.35
C ARG A 5 1.59 2.13 9.52
N PRO A 6 2.36 1.63 8.52
CA PRO A 6 1.96 0.45 7.76
C PRO A 6 1.97 -0.81 8.62
N LEU A 7 1.00 -1.70 8.37
CA LEU A 7 1.01 -3.07 8.90
C LEU A 7 2.20 -3.84 8.33
N ALA A 8 2.88 -4.61 9.18
CA ALA A 8 4.06 -5.38 8.81
C ALA A 8 3.84 -6.91 8.83
N GLN A 9 2.79 -7.37 9.53
CA GLN A 9 2.48 -8.80 9.68
C GLN A 9 1.49 -9.28 8.61
N ALA A 10 1.72 -10.49 8.11
CA ALA A 10 0.89 -11.06 7.05
C ALA A 10 -0.55 -11.32 7.52
N SER A 11 -0.72 -11.78 8.77
CA SER A 11 -2.02 -12.04 9.39
C SER A 11 -2.86 -10.77 9.46
N ASP A 12 -2.26 -9.67 9.93
CA ASP A 12 -2.97 -8.41 10.13
C ASP A 12 -3.39 -7.80 8.79
N ILE A 13 -2.51 -7.91 7.77
CA ILE A 13 -2.83 -7.49 6.40
C ILE A 13 -3.95 -8.40 5.83
N TYR A 14 -3.85 -9.71 6.01
CA TYR A 14 -4.86 -10.67 5.56
C TYR A 14 -6.23 -10.38 6.18
N ASP A 15 -6.29 -10.14 7.48
CA ASP A 15 -7.52 -9.85 8.22
C ASP A 15 -8.22 -8.57 7.72
N VAL A 16 -7.43 -7.55 7.33
CA VAL A 16 -7.98 -6.36 6.67
C VAL A 16 -8.49 -6.69 5.27
N LEU A 17 -7.67 -7.36 4.45
CA LEU A 17 -7.99 -7.64 3.04
C LEU A 17 -9.19 -8.58 2.86
N VAL A 18 -9.39 -9.56 3.76
CA VAL A 18 -10.53 -10.48 3.72
C VAL A 18 -11.85 -9.78 4.05
N GLY A 19 -11.79 -8.66 4.78
CA GLY A 19 -12.95 -7.83 5.11
C GLY A 19 -13.43 -6.93 3.96
N LEU A 20 -12.59 -6.66 2.95
CA LEU A 20 -12.89 -5.72 1.87
C LEU A 20 -13.86 -6.28 0.84
N LYS A 21 -14.72 -5.43 0.28
CA LYS A 21 -15.67 -5.75 -0.80
C LYS A 21 -15.28 -5.01 -2.08
N VAL A 22 -15.85 -5.46 -3.21
CA VAL A 22 -15.73 -4.71 -4.47
C VAL A 22 -16.26 -3.28 -4.27
N GLY A 23 -15.48 -2.30 -4.70
CA GLY A 23 -15.73 -0.88 -4.53
C GLY A 23 -15.06 -0.26 -3.30
N ASP A 24 -14.60 -1.06 -2.33
CA ASP A 24 -13.93 -0.52 -1.14
C ASP A 24 -12.55 0.04 -1.47
N VAL A 25 -12.16 1.08 -0.75
CA VAL A 25 -10.80 1.61 -0.78
C VAL A 25 -9.97 0.85 0.25
N VAL A 26 -8.78 0.41 -0.17
CA VAL A 26 -7.82 -0.25 0.71
C VAL A 26 -7.37 0.73 1.79
N PRO A 27 -7.50 0.38 3.07
CA PRO A 27 -7.09 1.26 4.15
C PRO A 27 -5.60 1.60 4.06
N PRO A 28 -5.19 2.85 4.36
CA PRO A 28 -3.81 3.30 4.22
C PRO A 28 -2.81 2.53 5.08
N GLN A 29 -3.25 1.86 6.16
CA GLN A 29 -2.37 0.98 6.92
C GLN A 29 -1.94 -0.29 6.15
N VAL A 30 -2.65 -0.69 5.10
CA VAL A 30 -2.24 -1.74 4.18
C VAL A 30 -1.52 -1.09 3.01
N TYR A 31 -0.21 -0.90 3.16
CA TYR A 31 0.62 -0.41 2.06
C TYR A 31 0.66 -1.45 0.94
N ILE A 32 0.38 -1.02 -0.31
CA ILE A 32 0.41 -1.88 -1.50
C ILE A 32 1.64 -1.55 -2.35
N CYS A 33 1.64 -0.37 -2.98
CA CYS A 33 2.78 0.24 -3.65
C CYS A 33 2.52 1.72 -3.93
N ASP A 34 3.61 2.42 -4.24
CA ASP A 34 3.68 3.77 -4.77
C ASP A 34 4.02 3.77 -6.28
N TYR A 35 3.82 4.93 -6.90
CA TYR A 35 4.42 5.24 -8.20
C TYR A 35 5.87 5.72 -8.04
N GLU A 36 6.59 5.84 -9.15
CA GLU A 36 7.98 6.33 -9.16
C GLU A 36 8.13 7.75 -8.61
N ASP A 37 7.05 8.55 -8.66
CA ASP A 37 6.99 9.90 -8.08
C ASP A 37 6.70 9.91 -6.56
N GLY A 38 6.57 8.74 -5.93
CA GLY A 38 6.25 8.57 -4.52
C GLY A 38 4.77 8.75 -4.18
N ARG A 39 3.89 8.96 -5.17
CA ARG A 39 2.44 9.04 -4.93
C ARG A 39 1.91 7.65 -4.57
N ILE A 40 1.19 7.56 -3.46
CA ILE A 40 0.48 6.35 -3.04
C ILE A 40 -0.97 6.43 -3.52
N PRO A 41 -1.42 5.56 -4.42
CA PRO A 41 -2.80 5.57 -4.88
C PRO A 41 -3.78 5.16 -3.78
N ALA A 42 -4.99 5.72 -3.83
CA ALA A 42 -6.12 5.23 -3.07
C ALA A 42 -6.68 3.95 -3.72
N TRP A 43 -5.91 2.86 -3.62
CA TRP A 43 -6.22 1.58 -4.25
C TRP A 43 -7.64 1.14 -3.94
N GLN A 44 -8.44 0.93 -4.99
CA GLN A 44 -9.83 0.50 -4.88
C GLN A 44 -9.96 -0.94 -5.34
N VAL A 45 -10.74 -1.75 -4.62
CA VAL A 45 -11.03 -3.13 -4.98
C VAL A 45 -11.95 -3.16 -6.19
N LEU A 46 -11.46 -3.70 -7.30
CA LEU A 46 -12.25 -3.87 -8.52
C LEU A 46 -12.87 -5.27 -8.58
N HIS A 47 -12.09 -6.31 -8.30
CA HIS A 47 -12.54 -7.70 -8.35
C HIS A 47 -12.00 -8.50 -7.17
N ILE A 48 -12.77 -9.52 -6.77
CA ILE A 48 -12.38 -10.48 -5.74
C ILE A 48 -12.60 -11.88 -6.29
N VAL A 49 -11.61 -12.74 -6.13
CA VAL A 49 -11.71 -14.17 -6.40
C VAL A 49 -11.29 -14.94 -5.16
N GLU A 50 -12.18 -15.79 -4.68
CA GLU A 50 -11.92 -16.68 -3.55
C GLU A 50 -11.37 -18.02 -4.05
N HIS A 51 -10.32 -18.50 -3.38
CA HIS A 51 -9.76 -19.82 -3.58
C HIS A 51 -9.59 -20.50 -2.22
N GLU A 52 -9.40 -21.83 -2.21
CA GLU A 52 -9.21 -22.55 -0.96
C GLU A 52 -7.97 -22.05 -0.21
N GLY A 53 -8.19 -21.40 0.95
CA GLY A 53 -7.13 -20.86 1.79
C GLY A 53 -6.51 -19.54 1.32
N CYS A 54 -7.00 -18.91 0.25
CA CYS A 54 -6.53 -17.58 -0.16
C CYS A 54 -7.59 -16.74 -0.87
N ARG A 55 -7.38 -15.43 -0.80
CA ARG A 55 -8.22 -14.44 -1.48
C ARG A 55 -7.36 -13.65 -2.45
N ARG A 56 -7.79 -13.55 -3.70
CA ARG A 56 -7.18 -12.66 -4.69
C ARG A 56 -8.05 -11.42 -4.84
N LEU A 57 -7.44 -10.25 -4.76
CA LEU A 57 -8.07 -8.95 -5.01
C LEU A 57 -7.38 -8.31 -6.21
N THR A 58 -8.16 -7.85 -7.19
CA THR A 58 -7.66 -6.91 -8.20
C THR A 58 -7.92 -5.51 -7.69
N LEU A 59 -6.84 -4.73 -7.53
CA LEU A 59 -6.88 -3.36 -7.07
C LEU A 59 -6.60 -2.42 -8.24
N ILE A 60 -7.28 -1.27 -8.27
CA ILE A 60 -7.09 -0.22 -9.27
C ILE A 60 -6.80 1.13 -8.63
N ASP A 61 -6.08 1.99 -9.34
CA ASP A 61 -6.03 3.42 -9.04
C ASP A 61 -7.23 4.10 -9.73
N PRO A 62 -8.29 4.50 -9.01
CA PRO A 62 -9.46 5.11 -9.62
C PRO A 62 -9.15 6.46 -10.29
N GLU A 63 -8.09 7.15 -9.88
CA GLU A 63 -7.66 8.44 -10.44
C GLU A 63 -6.86 8.27 -11.74
N SER A 64 -6.33 7.07 -11.99
CA SER A 64 -5.61 6.75 -13.24
C SER A 64 -6.53 6.49 -14.43
N ALA A 65 -7.84 6.67 -14.26
CA ALA A 65 -8.84 6.32 -15.25
C ALA A 65 -8.58 7.01 -16.59
N HIS A 66 -8.18 6.24 -17.59
CA HIS A 66 -8.09 6.70 -18.96
C HIS A 66 -9.35 6.24 -19.71
N ILE A 67 -10.15 7.21 -20.17
CA ILE A 67 -11.43 6.94 -20.80
C ILE A 67 -11.33 7.25 -22.29
N THR A 68 -11.63 6.25 -23.11
CA THR A 68 -11.86 6.41 -24.55
C THR A 68 -13.35 6.24 -24.86
N LEU A 69 -13.75 6.42 -26.13
CA LEU A 69 -15.14 6.19 -26.57
C LEU A 69 -15.62 4.75 -26.34
N TRP A 70 -14.70 3.79 -26.26
CA TRP A 70 -15.01 2.36 -26.29
C TRP A 70 -14.60 1.63 -25.01
N GLU A 71 -13.63 2.17 -24.27
CA GLU A 71 -12.99 1.48 -23.16
C GLU A 71 -12.60 2.45 -22.06
N ARG A 72 -12.72 1.98 -20.82
CA ARG A 72 -12.18 2.64 -19.64
C ARG A 72 -11.07 1.76 -19.07
N SER A 73 -9.87 2.31 -18.94
CA SER A 73 -8.73 1.61 -18.39
C SER A 73 -8.19 2.27 -17.13
N TYR A 74 -7.53 1.48 -16.29
CA TYR A 74 -6.94 1.90 -15.02
C TYR A 74 -5.58 1.23 -14.86
N VAL A 75 -4.69 1.87 -14.12
CA VAL A 75 -3.57 1.18 -13.52
C VAL A 75 -4.10 0.24 -12.44
N ALA A 76 -3.59 -0.99 -12.44
CA ALA A 76 -4.06 -2.09 -11.61
C ALA A 76 -2.92 -2.99 -11.14
N LEU A 77 -3.19 -3.78 -10.11
CA LEU A 77 -2.37 -4.90 -9.67
C LEU A 77 -3.24 -5.97 -8.99
N ASP A 78 -2.78 -7.21 -8.97
CA ASP A 78 -3.43 -8.27 -8.21
C ASP A 78 -2.69 -8.51 -6.89
N VAL A 79 -3.44 -8.56 -5.81
CA VAL A 79 -2.98 -8.97 -4.47
C VAL A 79 -3.50 -10.36 -4.17
N VAL A 80 -2.62 -11.30 -3.84
CA VAL A 80 -2.96 -12.62 -3.35
C VAL A 80 -2.66 -12.70 -1.86
N ALA A 81 -3.70 -12.83 -1.05
CA ALA A 81 -3.62 -12.84 0.40
C ALA A 81 -3.85 -14.25 0.95
N PHE A 82 -2.84 -14.77 1.64
CA PHE A 82 -2.90 -15.93 2.51
C PHE A 82 -2.72 -15.46 3.97
N PRO A 83 -3.21 -16.19 4.98
CA PRO A 83 -3.01 -15.83 6.38
C PRO A 83 -1.55 -15.64 6.79
N THR A 84 -0.62 -16.33 6.12
CA THR A 84 0.82 -16.30 6.41
C THR A 84 1.65 -15.51 5.39
N LYS A 85 1.04 -15.08 4.28
CA LYS A 85 1.78 -14.45 3.18
C LYS A 85 0.87 -13.59 2.31
N VAL A 86 1.31 -12.39 1.97
CA VAL A 86 0.58 -11.50 1.05
C VAL A 86 1.51 -11.08 -0.08
N LEU A 87 1.06 -11.30 -1.32
CA LEU A 87 1.84 -11.10 -2.54
C LEU A 87 1.12 -10.12 -3.47
N ALA A 88 1.87 -9.31 -4.21
CA ALA A 88 1.36 -8.44 -5.25
C ALA A 88 2.04 -8.71 -6.60
N THR A 89 1.31 -8.56 -7.70
CA THR A 89 1.89 -8.47 -9.03
C THR A 89 2.58 -7.12 -9.25
N SER A 90 3.34 -7.00 -10.33
CA SER A 90 3.71 -5.69 -10.87
C SER A 90 2.46 -4.92 -11.34
N LEU A 91 2.57 -3.59 -11.45
CA LEU A 91 1.53 -2.74 -12.02
C LEU A 91 1.25 -3.13 -13.49
N TYR A 92 -0.01 -3.09 -13.89
CA TYR A 92 -0.46 -3.33 -15.26
C TYR A 92 -1.66 -2.43 -15.58
N ILE A 93 -2.09 -2.41 -16.86
CA ILE A 93 -3.31 -1.71 -17.27
C ILE A 93 -4.47 -2.69 -17.33
N SER A 94 -5.53 -2.42 -16.57
CA SER A 94 -6.80 -3.15 -16.57
C SER A 94 -7.86 -2.38 -17.35
N THR A 95 -8.68 -3.08 -18.13
CA THR A 95 -9.84 -2.52 -18.84
C THR A 95 -11.16 -2.70 -18.06
N GLY A 96 -11.09 -3.12 -16.80
CA GLY A 96 -12.26 -3.36 -15.95
C GLY A 96 -12.76 -4.81 -15.96
N GLU A 97 -12.36 -5.61 -16.95
CA GLU A 97 -12.72 -7.03 -17.02
C GLU A 97 -11.83 -7.89 -16.09
N PRO A 98 -12.40 -8.90 -15.41
CA PRO A 98 -11.68 -9.78 -14.50
C PRO A 98 -10.85 -10.81 -15.26
N GLU A 99 -9.75 -10.38 -15.89
CA GLU A 99 -8.79 -11.30 -16.51
C GLU A 99 -7.65 -11.62 -15.53
N PRO A 100 -7.42 -12.90 -15.19
CA PRO A 100 -6.30 -13.27 -14.34
C PRO A 100 -4.96 -12.97 -15.04
N ARG A 101 -4.22 -12.00 -14.50
CA ARG A 101 -2.89 -11.63 -14.99
C ARG A 101 -1.85 -12.49 -14.27
N TYR A 102 -1.47 -13.60 -14.89
CA TYR A 102 -0.38 -14.44 -14.40
C TYR A 102 0.96 -13.75 -14.71
N THR A 103 1.60 -13.17 -13.70
CA THR A 103 3.00 -12.78 -13.78
C THR A 103 3.84 -13.71 -12.90
N ASN A 104 5.02 -14.06 -13.39
CA ASN A 104 6.06 -14.77 -12.64
C ASN A 104 6.78 -13.85 -11.62
N MET A 105 6.42 -12.57 -11.55
CA MET A 105 7.01 -11.57 -10.67
C MET A 105 6.02 -11.15 -9.58
N LEU A 106 5.81 -12.03 -8.60
CA LEU A 106 5.09 -11.73 -7.37
C LEU A 106 6.05 -11.14 -6.33
N GLY A 107 5.81 -9.91 -5.91
CA GLY A 107 6.53 -9.24 -4.82
C GLY A 107 5.86 -9.48 -3.46
N ASP A 108 6.66 -9.65 -2.40
CA ASP A 108 6.15 -9.72 -1.03
C ASP A 108 5.87 -8.30 -0.50
N ILE A 109 4.59 -7.98 -0.30
CA ILE A 109 4.15 -6.63 0.10
C ILE A 109 4.71 -6.27 1.50
N ARG A 110 4.98 -7.28 2.35
CA ARG A 110 5.55 -7.08 3.68
C ARG A 110 6.97 -6.55 3.63
N GLN A 111 7.74 -6.92 2.60
CA GLN A 111 9.12 -6.46 2.48
C GLN A 111 9.17 -4.94 2.29
N ARG A 112 8.23 -4.38 1.52
CA ARG A 112 8.11 -2.92 1.36
C ARG A 112 7.55 -2.24 2.61
N GLY A 113 6.54 -2.83 3.25
CA GLY A 113 5.99 -2.31 4.52
C GLY A 113 7.05 -2.22 5.63
N ARG A 114 7.95 -3.21 5.74
CA ARG A 114 9.08 -3.16 6.69
C ARG A 114 10.08 -2.06 6.35
N GLN A 115 10.48 -1.91 5.09
CA GLN A 115 11.40 -0.85 4.68
C GLN A 115 10.88 0.55 5.04
N ILE A 116 9.57 0.78 4.88
CA ILE A 116 8.95 2.04 5.28
C ILE A 116 8.93 2.19 6.81
N ASN A 117 8.57 1.14 7.56
CA ASN A 117 8.61 1.18 9.02
C ASN A 117 10.01 1.45 9.56
N ASP A 118 11.04 0.81 9.00
CA ASP A 118 12.42 1.01 9.41
C ASP A 118 12.83 2.49 9.20
N LEU A 119 12.49 3.09 8.06
CA LEU A 119 12.75 4.52 7.78
C LEU A 119 12.07 5.45 8.79
N TRP A 120 10.91 5.08 9.32
CA TRP A 120 10.18 5.87 10.32
C TRP A 120 10.80 5.73 11.71
N GLU A 121 11.18 4.50 12.11
CA GLU A 121 11.87 4.27 13.39
C GLU A 121 13.22 5.02 13.43
N PHE A 122 13.92 5.13 12.30
CA PHE A 122 15.13 5.95 12.20
C PHE A 122 14.86 7.45 12.33
N SER A 123 13.74 7.95 11.81
CA SER A 123 13.34 9.37 11.91
C SER A 123 12.96 9.75 13.34
N ASP A 124 12.13 8.92 13.99
CA ASP A 124 11.68 9.15 15.36
C ASP A 124 12.86 9.10 16.36
N ALA A 125 13.82 8.18 16.13
CA ALA A 125 15.04 8.09 16.93
C ALA A 125 16.01 9.28 16.74
N GLN A 126 15.91 10.02 15.63
CA GLN A 126 16.73 11.19 15.36
C GLN A 126 16.19 12.46 16.02
N GLU A 127 14.87 12.59 16.14
CA GLU A 127 14.23 13.71 16.87
C GLU A 127 14.50 13.64 18.39
N ASP A 128 14.56 12.45 18.97
CA ASP A 128 14.85 12.24 20.41
C ASP A 128 16.32 12.50 20.80
N MET A 129 17.24 12.66 19.82
CA MET A 129 18.67 12.93 20.08
C MET A 129 19.07 14.42 19.95
N LEU A 130 18.13 15.33 19.72
CA LEU A 130 18.44 16.76 19.72
C LEU A 130 18.52 17.27 21.17
N PRO A 131 19.70 17.68 21.68
CA PRO A 131 19.81 18.22 23.03
C PRO A 131 19.00 19.52 23.11
N GLY A 132 18.14 19.61 24.13
CA GLY A 132 17.38 20.80 24.45
C GLY A 132 18.28 22.04 24.44
N HIS A 133 17.92 23.01 23.59
CA HIS A 133 18.59 24.29 23.47
C HIS A 133 18.31 25.12 24.73
N LEU A 134 19.10 24.89 25.78
CA LEU A 134 19.30 25.83 26.88
C LEU A 134 20.59 26.58 26.60
N ASP A 135 20.47 27.85 26.22
CA ASP A 135 21.10 28.99 26.91
C ASP A 135 21.28 30.19 25.98
N GLY A 136 20.97 31.36 26.54
CA GLY A 136 21.22 32.64 25.90
C GLY A 136 20.54 33.81 26.59
N GLN A 137 20.72 33.97 27.90
CA GLN A 137 20.55 35.30 28.50
C GLN A 137 21.79 36.15 28.19
N PRO A 138 21.66 37.34 27.61
CA PRO A 138 22.75 38.29 27.62
C PRO A 138 22.71 39.09 28.93
N GLU A 139 23.73 38.90 29.76
CA GLU A 139 24.13 39.91 30.74
C GLU A 139 24.54 41.18 29.98
N THR A 140 24.00 42.32 30.37
CA THR A 140 24.55 43.63 30.02
C THR A 140 24.56 44.49 31.27
N ASP A 141 25.75 44.95 31.62
CA ASP A 141 26.09 45.94 32.65
C ASP A 141 25.46 47.32 32.38
#